data_AF-A0A2A4X3W6-F1
#
_entry.id   AF-A0A2A4X3W6-F1
#
_cell.length_a   1.000
_cell.length_b   1.000
_cell.length_c   1.000
_cell.angle_alpha   90.00
_cell.angle_beta   90.00
_cell.angle_gamma   90.00
#
_symmetry.space_group_name_H-M   'P 1'
#
loop_
_entity.id
_entity.type
_entity.pdbx_description
1 polymer ?
#
loop_
_entity_poly.entity_id
_entity_poly.type
_entity_poly.pdbx_seq_one_letter_code
_entity_poly.pdbx_strand_id
1 'polypeptide(L)'
;MSEKKQKGSALPKAYIVPMRLGIYSVLAACSGYIFFNVGDLVYTHYLIIISIVAVSAMALLDCRVSDDFWKREEAKDSKKK
;
A
#
# COMPACT_ATOMS: atom_id res chain seq x y z
N MET A 1 -15.77 -10.94 22.52
CA MET A 1 -16.42 -11.25 21.22
C MET A 1 -16.91 -9.93 20.64
N SER A 2 -16.14 -9.29 19.77
CA SER A 2 -16.49 -7.99 19.16
C SER A 2 -16.53 -8.12 17.64
N GLU A 3 -17.43 -8.98 17.19
CA GLU A 3 -17.86 -9.09 15.79
C GLU A 3 -18.96 -8.05 15.56
N LYS A 4 -18.64 -6.83 15.10
CA LYS A 4 -19.58 -5.88 14.44
C LYS A 4 -18.96 -4.49 14.16
N LYS A 5 -17.85 -4.42 13.43
CA LYS A 5 -17.46 -3.21 12.65
C LYS A 5 -16.76 -3.59 11.34
N GLN A 6 -17.35 -4.52 10.58
CA GLN A 6 -16.97 -4.80 9.19
C GLN A 6 -18.14 -4.40 8.28
N LYS A 7 -18.31 -3.10 8.03
CA LYS A 7 -19.19 -2.58 6.95
C LYS A 7 -18.59 -1.36 6.24
N GLY A 8 -17.31 -1.08 6.43
CA GLY A 8 -16.57 -0.12 5.60
C GLY A 8 -15.70 -0.90 4.63
N SER A 9 -15.72 -0.53 3.35
CA SER A 9 -14.89 -1.08 2.26
C SER A 9 -13.37 -0.85 2.45
N ALA A 10 -12.92 -0.55 3.67
CA ALA A 10 -11.58 -0.14 4.01
C ALA A 10 -10.77 -1.33 4.57
N LEU A 11 -9.47 -1.36 4.27
CA LEU A 11 -8.53 -2.33 4.82
C LEU A 11 -8.50 -2.24 6.36
N PRO A 12 -8.35 -3.36 7.08
CA PRO A 12 -8.27 -3.32 8.54
C PRO A 12 -7.00 -2.58 8.96
N LYS A 13 -7.12 -1.67 9.94
CA LYS A 13 -6.04 -0.78 10.39
C LYS A 13 -4.74 -1.52 10.73
N ALA A 14 -4.84 -2.74 11.27
CA ALA A 14 -3.71 -3.60 11.61
C ALA A 14 -2.83 -3.98 10.39
N TYR A 15 -3.39 -4.02 9.19
CA TYR A 15 -2.70 -4.46 7.97
C TYR A 15 -2.16 -3.31 7.11
N ILE A 16 -2.59 -2.07 7.34
CA ILE A 16 -2.17 -0.90 6.54
C ILE A 16 -0.66 -0.68 6.65
N VAL A 17 -0.12 -0.67 7.88
CA VAL A 17 1.31 -0.44 8.12
C VAL A 17 2.17 -1.58 7.58
N PRO A 18 1.89 -2.87 7.87
CA PRO A 18 2.61 -3.99 7.27
C PRO A 18 2.57 -4.01 5.73
N MET A 19 1.40 -3.71 5.12
CA MET A 19 1.29 -3.63 3.66
C MET A 19 2.18 -2.54 3.07
N ARG A 20 2.16 -1.33 3.66
CA ARG A 20 3.04 -0.23 3.21
C ARG A 20 4.51 -0.64 3.28
N LEU A 21 4.93 -1.26 4.38
CA LEU A 21 6.29 -1.74 4.57
C LEU A 21 6.68 -2.80 3.51
N GLY A 22 5.78 -3.74 3.23
CA GLY A 22 5.96 -4.74 2.17
C GLY A 22 6.13 -4.10 0.79
N ILE A 23 5.27 -3.14 0.45
CA ILE A 23 5.34 -2.41 -0.83
C ILE A 23 6.68 -1.66 -0.95
N TYR A 24 7.11 -0.95 0.10
CA TYR A 24 8.39 -0.24 0.08
C TYR A 24 9.59 -1.20 -0.05
N SER A 25 9.54 -2.37 0.56
CA SER A 25 10.57 -3.41 0.40
C SER A 25 10.68 -3.88 -1.06
N VAL A 26 9.54 -4.16 -1.70
CA VAL A 26 9.51 -4.57 -3.12
C VAL A 26 10.05 -3.46 -4.03
N LEU A 27 9.69 -2.21 -3.79
CA LEU A 27 10.20 -1.06 -4.54
C LEU A 27 11.71 -0.87 -4.36
N ALA A 28 12.23 -1.07 -3.14
CA ALA A 28 13.67 -1.02 -2.87
C ALA A 28 14.41 -2.15 -3.60
N ALA A 29 13.88 -3.37 -3.59
CA ALA A 29 14.44 -4.50 -4.32
C ALA A 29 14.46 -4.26 -5.84
N CYS A 30 13.37 -3.72 -6.41
CA CYS A 30 13.33 -3.35 -7.82
C CYS A 30 14.34 -2.26 -8.17
N SER A 31 14.49 -1.26 -7.29
CA SER A 31 15.47 -0.19 -7.48
C SER A 31 16.91 -0.72 -7.47
N GLY A 32 17.22 -1.64 -6.55
CA GLY A 32 18.50 -2.34 -6.51
C GLY A 32 18.75 -3.17 -7.78
N TYR A 33 17.74 -3.92 -8.24
CA TYR A 33 17.84 -4.70 -9.46
C TYR A 33 18.19 -3.85 -10.68
N ILE A 34 17.52 -2.69 -10.83
CA ILE A 34 17.79 -1.74 -11.92
C ILE A 34 19.21 -1.20 -11.82
N PHE A 35 19.65 -0.81 -10.62
CA PHE A 35 20.99 -0.25 -10.43
C PHE A 35 22.10 -1.22 -10.86
N PHE A 36 21.97 -2.51 -10.52
CA PHE A 36 22.99 -3.51 -10.89
C PHE A 36 22.89 -3.99 -12.35
N ASN A 37 21.72 -3.89 -12.99
CA ASN A 37 21.48 -4.43 -14.33
C ASN A 37 21.19 -3.36 -15.39
N VAL A 38 21.49 -2.08 -15.12
CA VAL A 38 21.12 -0.94 -15.97
C VAL A 38 21.62 -1.06 -17.42
N GLY A 39 22.71 -1.80 -17.65
CA GLY A 39 23.29 -2.04 -18.98
C GLY A 39 22.75 -3.28 -19.72
N ASP A 40 21.99 -4.14 -19.04
CA ASP A 40 21.42 -5.40 -19.59
C ASP A 40 19.89 -5.40 -19.50
N LEU A 41 19.29 -4.23 -19.27
CA LEU A 41 17.85 -4.10 -19.09
C LEU A 41 17.12 -4.22 -20.43
N VAL A 42 16.62 -5.41 -20.73
CA VAL A 42 15.78 -5.68 -21.91
C VAL A 42 14.39 -5.03 -21.75
N TYR A 43 13.72 -4.70 -22.86
CA TYR A 43 12.37 -4.10 -22.89
C TYR A 43 11.34 -4.78 -21.97
N THR A 44 11.39 -6.11 -21.86
CA THR A 44 10.54 -6.90 -20.96
C THR A 44 10.73 -6.53 -19.50
N HIS A 45 11.96 -6.25 -19.05
CA HIS A 45 12.24 -5.82 -17.69
C HIS A 45 11.62 -4.45 -17.39
N TYR A 46 11.68 -3.51 -18.35
CA TYR A 46 11.02 -2.20 -18.20
C TYR A 46 9.50 -2.34 -18.04
N LEU A 47 8.84 -3.18 -18.85
CA LEU A 47 7.40 -3.43 -18.72
C LEU A 47 7.03 -4.03 -17.34
N ILE A 48 7.85 -4.94 -16.84
CA ILE A 48 7.66 -5.55 -15.51
C ILE A 48 7.86 -4.50 -14.42
N ILE A 49 8.93 -3.71 -14.47
CA ILE A 49 9.21 -2.67 -13.47
C ILE A 49 8.09 -1.62 -13.44
N ILE A 50 7.66 -1.13 -14.60
CA ILE A 50 6.59 -0.12 -14.70
C ILE A 50 5.28 -0.67 -14.12
N SER A 51 4.93 -1.93 -14.42
CA SER A 51 3.73 -2.54 -13.87
C SER A 51 3.80 -2.73 -12.35
N ILE A 52 4.95 -3.16 -11.81
CA ILE A 52 5.17 -3.24 -10.35
C ILE A 52 5.01 -1.86 -9.70
N VAL A 53 5.57 -0.80 -10.29
CA VAL A 53 5.43 0.57 -9.78
C VAL A 53 3.97 1.02 -9.80
N ALA A 54 3.24 0.76 -10.89
CA ALA A 54 1.82 1.11 -11.01
C ALA A 54 0.95 0.40 -9.95
N VAL A 55 1.12 -0.91 -9.78
CA VAL A 55 0.39 -1.70 -8.77
C VAL A 55 0.74 -1.24 -7.36
N SER A 56 2.03 -0.97 -7.10
CA SER A 56 2.50 -0.45 -5.80
C SER A 56 1.86 0.90 -5.47
N ALA A 57 1.76 1.79 -6.44
CA ALA A 57 1.12 3.10 -6.27
C ALA A 57 -0.37 2.96 -5.95
N MET A 58 -1.10 2.10 -6.68
CA MET A 58 -2.51 1.82 -6.38
C MET A 58 -2.70 1.25 -4.97
N ALA A 59 -1.88 0.28 -4.58
CA ALA A 59 -1.95 -0.32 -3.24
C ALA A 59 -1.62 0.68 -2.12
N LEU A 60 -0.68 1.61 -2.34
CA LEU A 60 -0.40 2.69 -1.39
C LEU A 60 -1.54 3.69 -1.27
N LEU A 61 -2.22 3.99 -2.38
CA LEU A 61 -3.42 4.83 -2.39
C LEU A 61 -4.55 4.17 -1.61
N ASP A 62 -4.82 2.88 -1.83
CA ASP A 62 -5.84 2.13 -1.08
C ASP A 62 -5.53 2.09 0.43
N CYS A 63 -4.25 1.93 0.79
CA CYS A 63 -3.79 2.04 2.17
C CYS A 63 -4.03 3.44 2.75
N ARG A 64 -3.81 4.51 1.96
CA ARG A 64 -4.04 5.89 2.41
C ARG A 64 -5.53 6.20 2.59
N VAL A 65 -6.36 5.80 1.62
CA VAL A 65 -7.82 5.96 1.68
C VAL A 65 -8.39 5.21 2.89
N SER A 66 -7.88 4.00 3.16
CA SER A 66 -8.29 3.22 4.33
C SER A 66 -7.87 3.87 5.64
N ASP A 67 -6.66 4.43 5.73
CA ASP A 67 -6.18 5.15 6.92
C ASP A 67 -7.00 6.43 7.19
N ASP A 68 -7.30 7.20 6.14
CA ASP A 68 -8.14 8.39 6.23
C ASP A 68 -9.58 8.05 6.65
N PHE A 69 -10.12 6.92 6.19
CA PHE A 69 -11.43 6.41 6.64
C PHE A 69 -11.43 6.15 8.14
N TRP A 70 -10.44 5.42 8.66
CA TRP A 70 -10.36 5.10 10.09
C TRP A 70 -10.15 6.34 10.96
N LYS A 71 -9.32 7.30 10.52
CA LYS A 71 -9.14 8.59 11.22
C LYS A 71 -10.45 9.38 11.33
N ARG A 72 -11.28 9.37 10.28
CA ARG A 72 -12.59 10.03 10.29
C ARG A 72 -13.60 9.33 11.19
N GLU A 73 -13.59 8.00 11.24
CA GLU A 73 -14.40 7.21 12.19
C GLU A 73 -14.02 7.53 13.65
N GLU A 74 -12.73 7.52 13.97
CA GLU A 74 -12.21 7.82 15.32
C GLU A 74 -12.59 9.25 15.77
N ALA A 75 -12.48 10.23 14.87
CA ALA A 75 -12.87 11.62 15.17
C ALA A 75 -14.38 11.80 15.39
N LYS A 76 -15.23 10.99 14.75
CA LYS A 76 -16.70 11.00 14.96
C LYS A 76 -17.09 10.36 16.29
N ASP A 77 -16.40 9.29 16.68
CA ASP A 77 -16.62 8.61 17.96
C ASP A 77 -16.23 9.53 19.15
N SER A 78 -15.10 10.24 19.03
CA SER A 78 -14.62 11.19 20.06
C SER A 78 -15.52 12.42 20.25
N LYS A 79 -16.34 12.80 19.27
CA LYS A 79 -17.32 13.92 19.40
C LYS A 79 -18.66 13.49 19.99
N LYS A 80 -18.91 12.18 20.10
CA LYS A 80 -20.13 11.61 20.70
C LYS A 80 -19.98 11.30 22.19
N LYS A 81 -18.78 11.47 22.75
CA LYS A 81 -18.45 11.25 24.15
C LYS A 81 -18.27 12.58 24.85
#